data_AF-A0A7R9QZE2-F1
#
_entry.id   AF-A0A7R9QZE2-F1
#
_cell.length_a   1.000
_cell.length_b   1.000
_cell.length_c   1.000
_cell.angle_alpha   90.00
_cell.angle_beta   90.00
_cell.angle_gamma   90.00
#
_symmetry.space_group_name_H-M   'P 1'
#
loop_
_entity.id
_entity.type
_entity.pdbx_description
1 polymer ?
#
loop_
_entity_poly.entity_id
_entity_poly.type
_entity_poly.pdbx_seq_one_letter_code
_entity_poly.pdbx_strand_id
1 'polypeptide(L)'
;MAEEEVVEEESLSGQSMSEWSHLLARVNYPMYCVRTLSERHILVAGGGGPAKTGIANTLEVYELVYDKSTNSCKARLITHYDTGSRAVMNMCVVDKSNYCYQLFCGGMDGMCTQYDLKLN
;
A
#
# COMPACT_ATOMS: atom_id res chain seq x y z
N MET A 1 -18.08 1.05 -40.72
CA MET A 1 -18.84 -0.03 -40.06
C MET A 1 -17.87 -0.71 -39.13
N ALA A 2 -17.94 -0.39 -37.84
CA ALA A 2 -17.25 -1.11 -36.78
C ALA A 2 -18.36 -1.77 -35.97
N GLU A 3 -18.29 -3.08 -35.83
CA GLU A 3 -19.27 -3.87 -35.08
C GLU A 3 -19.01 -3.66 -33.58
N GLU A 4 -20.06 -3.29 -32.87
CA GLU A 4 -20.05 -3.05 -31.43
C GLU A 4 -20.26 -4.41 -30.75
N GLU A 5 -19.21 -4.96 -30.14
CA GLU A 5 -19.25 -6.23 -29.43
C GLU A 5 -20.00 -6.02 -28.10
N VAL A 6 -21.21 -6.56 -28.01
CA VAL A 6 -22.05 -6.55 -26.81
C VAL A 6 -21.46 -7.54 -25.82
N VAL A 7 -20.87 -7.05 -24.72
CA VAL A 7 -20.45 -7.89 -23.61
C VAL A 7 -21.67 -8.17 -22.73
N GLU A 8 -22.14 -9.41 -22.72
CA GLU A 8 -23.23 -9.86 -21.85
C GLU A 8 -22.77 -9.86 -20.38
N GLU A 9 -23.48 -9.12 -19.51
CA GLU A 9 -23.31 -9.21 -18.07
C GLU A 9 -23.85 -10.56 -17.58
N GLU A 10 -22.97 -11.50 -17.25
CA GLU A 10 -23.36 -12.71 -16.53
C GLU A 10 -23.83 -12.35 -15.11
N SER A 11 -25.12 -12.55 -14.88
CA SER A 11 -25.76 -12.41 -13.57
C SER A 11 -25.26 -13.48 -12.60
N LEU A 12 -24.44 -13.08 -11.63
CA LEU A 12 -23.99 -13.93 -10.52
C LEU A 12 -25.12 -14.11 -9.49
N SER A 13 -26.07 -15.01 -9.78
CA SER A 13 -27.06 -15.46 -8.80
C SER A 13 -26.56 -16.73 -8.10
N GLY A 14 -26.20 -16.62 -6.82
CA GLY A 14 -26.17 -17.77 -5.90
C GLY A 14 -24.81 -18.22 -5.35
N GLN A 15 -23.95 -17.31 -4.89
CA GLN A 15 -22.83 -17.67 -4.01
C GLN A 15 -23.11 -17.14 -2.59
N SER A 16 -22.90 -17.98 -1.57
CA SER A 16 -23.02 -17.55 -0.18
C SER A 16 -21.86 -16.62 0.14
N MET A 17 -22.18 -15.41 0.57
CA MET A 17 -21.27 -14.31 0.92
C MET A 17 -20.36 -14.62 2.13
N SER A 18 -19.47 -15.61 2.00
CA SER A 18 -18.18 -15.66 2.71
C SER A 18 -17.07 -15.11 1.81
N GLU A 19 -17.43 -14.16 0.96
CA GLU A 19 -16.71 -13.80 -0.25
C GLU A 19 -15.76 -12.64 0.02
N TRP A 20 -14.48 -12.99 0.15
CA TRP A 20 -13.31 -12.15 -0.10
C TRP A 20 -13.04 -10.96 0.84
N SER A 21 -12.95 -11.21 2.15
CA SER A 21 -12.15 -10.35 3.04
C SER A 21 -10.92 -11.08 3.59
N HIS A 22 -10.01 -11.50 2.70
CA HIS A 22 -8.70 -11.94 3.14
C HIS A 22 -7.85 -10.71 3.51
N LEU A 23 -7.67 -10.51 4.81
CA LEU A 23 -6.80 -9.45 5.34
C LEU A 23 -5.38 -9.63 4.80
N LEU A 24 -4.92 -8.70 3.98
CA LEU A 24 -3.56 -8.73 3.41
C LEU A 24 -2.50 -8.53 4.50
N ALA A 25 -2.63 -7.46 5.28
CA ALA A 25 -1.77 -7.15 6.41
C ALA A 25 -2.52 -6.28 7.43
N ARG A 26 -2.04 -6.32 8.68
CA ARG A 26 -2.46 -5.40 9.74
C ARG A 26 -1.29 -4.52 10.11
N VAL A 27 -1.52 -3.21 10.16
CA VAL A 27 -0.57 -2.24 10.71
C VAL A 27 -1.00 -1.82 12.11
N ASN A 28 -0.04 -1.32 12.90
CA ASN A 28 -0.26 -0.88 14.27
C ASN A 28 -0.22 0.66 14.42
N TYR A 29 -0.50 1.38 13.33
CA TYR A 29 -0.55 2.83 13.28
C TYR A 29 -1.69 3.30 12.34
N PRO A 30 -2.23 4.52 12.51
CA PRO A 30 -3.16 5.11 11.55
C PRO A 30 -2.52 5.19 10.16
N MET A 31 -3.11 4.52 9.17
CA MET A 31 -2.67 4.63 7.78
C MET A 31 -3.23 5.90 7.16
N TYR A 32 -2.38 6.67 6.50
CA TYR A 32 -2.80 7.84 5.73
C TYR A 32 -2.53 7.66 4.23
N CYS A 33 -1.55 6.83 3.87
CA CYS A 33 -1.16 6.60 2.48
C CYS A 33 -1.04 5.11 2.19
N VAL A 34 -1.58 4.70 1.04
CA VAL A 34 -1.27 3.43 0.39
C VAL A 34 -0.98 3.70 -1.08
N ARG A 35 0.10 3.14 -1.61
CA ARG A 35 0.53 3.26 -3.01
C ARG A 35 1.03 1.92 -3.52
N THR A 36 0.82 1.67 -4.80
CA THR A 36 1.47 0.55 -5.49
C THR A 36 2.86 0.99 -5.94
N LEU A 37 3.87 0.13 -5.72
CA LEU A 37 5.22 0.33 -6.25
C LEU A 37 5.43 -0.53 -7.50
N SER A 38 4.96 -1.77 -7.46
CA SER A 38 5.02 -2.71 -8.59
C SER A 38 3.85 -3.70 -8.48
N GLU A 39 3.76 -4.64 -9.41
CA GLU A 39 2.75 -5.71 -9.43
C GLU A 39 2.71 -6.54 -8.13
N ARG A 40 3.82 -6.59 -7.39
CA ARG A 40 3.94 -7.38 -6.16
C ARG A 40 4.26 -6.55 -4.92
N HIS A 41 4.26 -5.23 -4.99
CA HIS A 41 4.67 -4.40 -3.85
C HIS A 41 3.73 -3.23 -3.61
N ILE A 42 3.31 -3.08 -2.36
CA ILE A 42 2.59 -1.91 -1.88
C ILE A 42 3.44 -1.16 -0.86
N LEU A 43 3.34 0.16 -0.88
CA LEU A 43 3.91 1.08 0.10
C LEU A 43 2.78 1.63 0.96
N VAL A 44 2.92 1.49 2.26
CA VAL A 44 2.00 1.97 3.28
C VAL A 44 2.73 3.00 4.13
N ALA A 45 2.06 4.11 4.44
CA ALA A 45 2.63 5.13 5.29
C ALA A 45 1.57 5.70 6.24
N GLY A 46 2.02 6.14 7.40
CA GLY A 46 1.13 6.75 8.36
C GLY A 46 1.79 7.03 9.70
N GLY A 47 0.98 7.20 10.73
CA GLY A 47 1.46 7.39 12.08
C GLY A 47 0.49 8.08 13.04
N GLY A 48 0.93 8.24 14.29
CA GLY A 48 0.17 8.95 15.32
C GLY A 48 0.40 10.47 15.36
N GLY A 49 1.28 10.99 14.49
CA GLY A 49 1.69 12.39 14.50
C GLY A 49 2.54 12.74 15.73
N PRO A 50 2.67 14.04 16.07
CA PRO A 50 3.51 14.50 17.18
C PRO A 50 2.87 14.30 18.57
N ALA A 51 1.67 13.74 18.65
CA ALA A 51 0.84 13.69 19.86
C ALA A 51 1.36 12.74 20.98
N LYS A 52 2.60 12.22 20.89
CA LYS A 52 3.24 11.33 21.88
C LYS A 52 2.36 10.15 22.31
N THR A 53 1.57 9.63 21.38
CA THR A 53 0.60 8.54 21.63
C THR A 53 1.27 7.17 21.81
N GLY A 54 2.59 7.08 21.64
CA GLY A 54 3.31 5.81 21.57
C GLY A 54 3.15 5.08 20.23
N ILE A 55 2.42 5.68 19.28
CA ILE A 55 2.21 5.13 17.93
C ILE A 55 3.36 5.60 17.03
N ALA A 56 4.04 4.65 16.38
CA ALA A 56 5.13 4.95 15.45
C ALA A 56 4.64 5.67 14.19
N ASN A 57 5.50 6.50 13.60
CA ASN A 57 5.28 7.13 12.30
C ASN A 57 6.18 6.45 11.27
N THR A 58 5.63 5.83 10.23
CA THR A 58 6.39 4.88 9.43
C THR A 58 6.11 4.96 7.93
N LEU A 59 7.09 4.46 7.18
CA LEU A 59 7.03 4.11 5.77
C LEU A 59 7.35 2.62 5.65
N GLU A 60 6.42 1.83 5.16
CA GLU A 60 6.54 0.37 5.11
C GLU A 60 6.24 -0.17 3.71
N VAL A 61 7.11 -1.04 3.20
CA VAL A 61 6.86 -1.76 1.94
C VAL A 61 6.47 -3.19 2.27
N TYR A 62 5.36 -3.63 1.68
CA TYR A 62 4.90 -5.00 1.74
C TYR A 62 4.97 -5.65 0.37
N GLU A 63 5.46 -6.90 0.34
CA GLU A 63 5.37 -7.78 -0.82
C GLU A 63 4.06 -8.58 -0.76
N LEU A 64 3.33 -8.62 -1.87
CA LEU A 64 2.14 -9.43 -2.05
C LEU A 64 2.56 -10.86 -2.44
N VAL A 65 2.21 -11.83 -1.61
CA VAL A 65 2.54 -13.23 -1.77
C VAL A 65 1.25 -14.05 -1.84
N TYR A 66 1.11 -14.80 -2.93
CA TYR A 66 0.01 -15.75 -3.09
C TYR A 66 0.35 -17.07 -2.41
N ASP A 67 -0.50 -17.46 -1.46
CA ASP A 67 -0.43 -18.70 -0.70
C ASP A 67 -1.35 -19.75 -1.35
N LYS A 68 -0.73 -20.66 -2.11
CA LYS A 68 -1.42 -21.76 -2.80
C LYS A 68 -2.17 -22.69 -1.84
N SER A 69 -1.70 -22.85 -0.60
CA SER A 69 -2.29 -23.78 0.36
C SER A 69 -3.64 -23.30 0.89
N THR A 70 -3.78 -21.99 1.03
CA THR A 70 -5.01 -21.33 1.51
C THR A 70 -5.79 -20.68 0.38
N ASN A 71 -5.30 -20.78 -0.86
CA ASN A 71 -5.84 -20.09 -2.03
C ASN A 71 -6.08 -18.58 -1.75
N SER A 72 -5.15 -17.94 -1.06
CA SER A 72 -5.30 -16.55 -0.58
C SER A 72 -4.06 -15.70 -0.85
N CYS A 73 -4.22 -14.37 -0.86
CA CYS A 73 -3.11 -13.43 -0.95
C CYS A 73 -2.81 -12.86 0.44
N LYS A 74 -1.51 -12.71 0.78
CA LYS A 74 -1.04 -12.10 2.02
C LYS A 74 0.03 -11.06 1.69
N ALA A 75 0.13 -10.02 2.51
CA ALA A 75 1.15 -8.99 2.39
C ALA A 75 2.22 -9.20 3.47
N ARG A 76 3.47 -9.40 3.05
CA ARG A 76 4.62 -9.61 3.93
C ARG A 76 5.45 -8.34 3.99
N LEU A 77 5.71 -7.82 5.18
CA LEU A 77 6.57 -6.66 5.38
C LEU A 77 8.00 -6.98 4.91
N ILE A 78 8.54 -6.19 3.99
CA ILE A 78 9.92 -6.34 3.48
C ILE A 78 10.80 -5.14 3.78
N THR A 79 10.21 -3.97 4.06
CA THR A 79 10.96 -2.76 4.41
C THR A 79 10.16 -1.97 5.42
N HIS A 80 10.83 -1.48 6.45
CA HIS A 80 10.28 -0.61 7.48
C HIS A 80 11.23 0.56 7.70
N TYR A 81 10.70 1.78 7.67
CA TYR A 81 11.45 2.99 7.90
C TYR A 81 10.70 3.90 8.87
N ASP A 82 11.35 4.26 9.97
CA ASP A 82 10.82 5.18 10.97
C ASP A 82 11.04 6.63 10.52
N THR A 83 9.96 7.42 10.56
CA THR A 83 9.96 8.85 10.20
C THR A 83 10.05 9.76 11.43
N GLY A 84 10.26 9.18 12.61
CA GLY A 84 10.45 9.85 13.88
C GLY A 84 9.15 10.45 14.40
N SER A 85 9.13 11.74 14.70
CA SER A 85 7.94 12.45 15.19
C SER A 85 6.96 12.86 14.08
N ARG A 86 7.26 12.57 12.81
CA ARG A 86 6.58 13.15 11.65
C ARG A 86 5.74 12.11 10.92
N ALA A 87 4.44 12.08 11.15
CA ALA A 87 3.52 11.25 10.38
C ALA A 87 3.54 11.64 8.89
N VAL A 88 3.54 10.63 8.02
CA VAL A 88 3.36 10.82 6.58
C VAL A 88 1.88 10.81 6.27
N MET A 89 1.32 11.97 5.90
CA MET A 89 -0.12 12.14 5.71
C MET A 89 -0.54 12.05 4.24
N ASN A 90 0.37 12.37 3.32
CA ASN A 90 0.18 12.21 1.88
C ASN A 90 1.49 11.73 1.24
N MET A 91 1.39 11.06 0.10
CA MET A 91 2.53 10.58 -0.65
C MET A 91 2.27 10.58 -2.16
N CYS A 92 3.29 11.00 -2.92
CA CYS A 92 3.44 10.73 -4.33
C CYS A 92 4.63 9.79 -4.56
N VAL A 93 4.47 8.81 -5.45
CA VAL A 93 5.53 7.89 -5.87
C VAL A 93 5.81 8.18 -7.33
N VAL A 94 7.08 8.42 -7.64
CA VAL A 94 7.58 8.52 -9.01
C VAL A 94 8.45 7.31 -9.27
N ASP A 95 8.01 6.46 -10.20
CA ASP A 95 8.84 5.36 -10.69
C ASP A 95 10.02 5.92 -11.50
N LYS A 96 11.22 5.45 -11.18
CA LYS A 96 12.42 5.75 -11.95
C LYS A 96 12.68 4.56 -12.89
N SER A 97 13.78 3.84 -12.67
CA SER A 97 14.13 2.64 -13.43
C SER A 97 14.76 1.63 -12.48
N ASN A 98 14.71 0.35 -12.84
CA ASN A 98 15.35 -0.74 -12.07
C ASN A 98 14.89 -0.80 -10.60
N TYR A 99 13.57 -0.83 -10.37
CA TYR A 99 12.97 -0.90 -9.03
C TYR A 99 13.43 0.21 -8.08
N CYS A 100 13.80 1.36 -8.63
CA CYS A 100 14.11 2.58 -7.89
C CYS A 100 12.91 3.54 -8.00
N TYR A 101 12.50 4.10 -6.88
CA TYR A 101 11.36 5.00 -6.75
C TYR A 101 11.78 6.24 -5.99
N GLN A 102 11.20 7.38 -6.36
CA GLN A 102 11.32 8.62 -5.60
C GLN A 102 9.99 8.89 -4.92
N LEU A 103 10.04 9.04 -3.60
CA LEU A 103 8.88 9.25 -2.75
C LEU A 103 8.86 10.71 -2.32
N PHE A 104 7.72 11.37 -2.52
CA PHE A 104 7.45 12.70 -1.98
C PHE A 104 6.41 12.57 -0.88
N CYS A 105 6.87 12.61 0.36
CA CYS A 105 6.07 12.39 1.57
C CYS A 105 5.65 13.74 2.16
N GLY A 106 4.37 14.08 2.02
CA GLY A 106 3.79 15.34 2.48
C GLY A 106 3.07 15.24 3.82
N GLY A 107 2.81 16.40 4.42
CA GLY A 107 2.14 16.51 5.72
C GLY A 107 3.01 16.07 6.89
N MET A 108 4.33 16.00 6.68
CA MET A 108 5.31 15.66 7.70
C MET A 108 5.66 16.92 8.51
N ASP A 109 4.75 17.33 9.40
CA ASP A 109 4.88 18.56 10.20
C ASP A 109 4.94 19.83 9.33
N GLY A 110 3.99 19.96 8.39
CA GLY A 110 3.94 21.08 7.44
C GLY A 110 4.95 21.01 6.29
N MET A 111 5.83 20.01 6.28
CA MET A 111 6.86 19.82 5.26
C MET A 111 6.54 18.68 4.29
N CYS A 112 7.19 18.72 3.12
CA CYS A 112 7.30 17.59 2.21
C CYS A 112 8.75 17.10 2.22
N THR A 113 8.96 15.83 2.55
CA THR A 113 10.29 15.20 2.55
C THR A 113 10.40 14.24 1.38
N GLN A 114 11.53 14.31 0.67
CA GLN A 114 11.84 13.39 -0.42
C GLN A 114 12.67 12.20 0.10
N TYR A 115 12.33 11.00 -0.35
CA TYR A 115 13.10 9.78 -0.12
C TYR A 115 13.38 9.05 -1.43
N ASP A 116 14.56 8.44 -1.55
CA ASP A 116 14.85 7.47 -2.61
C ASP A 116 14.69 6.06 -2.04
N LEU A 117 13.84 5.26 -2.68
CA LEU A 117 13.56 3.88 -2.32
C LEU A 117 14.07 2.97 -3.43
N LYS A 118 14.86 1.95 -3.09
CA LYS A 118 15.26 0.89 -4.01
C LYS A 118 14.79 -0.45 -3.46
N LEU A 119 13.99 -1.17 -4.24
CA LEU A 119 13.64 -2.57 -3.95
C LEU A 119 14.72 -3.47 -4.56
N ASN A 120 15.22 -4.42 -3.77
CA ASN A 120 16.21 -5.41 -4.20
C ASN A 120 15.53 -6.73 -4.56
#